data_AF-A0A1W6KFB1-F1
#
_entry.id   AF-A0A1W6KFB1-F1
#
_cell.length_a   1.000
_cell.length_b   1.000
_cell.length_c   1.000
_cell.angle_alpha   90.00
_cell.angle_beta   90.00
_cell.angle_gamma   90.00
#
_symmetry.space_group_name_H-M   'P 1'
#
loop_
_entity.id
_entity.type
_entity.pdbx_description
1 polymer ?
#
loop_
_entity_poly.entity_id
_entity_poly.type
_entity_poly.pdbx_seq_one_letter_code
_entity_poly.pdbx_strand_id
1 'polypeptide(L)' 'MKHQDLDTKRHIDQPRIVLHLLVAVVFFGALLEFDMPQPTDKPVFDLACPIIQSKATDESGEYSVPAQRCFWFKTPKT' A
#
# COMPACT_ATOMS: atom_id res chain seq x y z
N MET A 1 62.55 -18.09 22.56
CA MET A 1 61.09 -18.36 22.56
C MET A 1 60.39 -17.13 23.12
N LYS A 2 59.67 -16.38 22.28
CA LYS A 2 58.95 -15.16 22.67
C LYS A 2 57.56 -15.22 22.03
N HIS A 3 56.68 -16.00 22.65
CA HIS A 3 55.24 -15.95 22.39
C HIS A 3 54.65 -15.03 23.43
N GLN A 4 54.24 -13.83 23.04
CA GLN A 4 53.20 -13.01 23.66
C GLN A 4 53.19 -11.65 22.94
N ASP A 5 52.02 -11.00 22.95
CA ASP A 5 51.74 -9.67 22.38
C ASP A 5 51.19 -9.58 20.96
N LEU A 6 50.24 -10.46 20.59
CA LEU A 6 49.33 -10.20 19.47
C LEU A 6 47.83 -10.18 19.83
N ASP A 7 47.44 -10.44 21.08
CA ASP A 7 46.02 -10.51 21.46
C ASP A 7 45.44 -9.24 22.11
N THR A 8 46.27 -8.27 22.50
CA THR A 8 45.82 -7.11 23.30
C THR A 8 45.65 -5.84 22.44
N LYS A 9 45.02 -5.94 21.27
CA LYS A 9 44.72 -4.75 20.44
C LYS A 9 43.38 -4.81 19.69
N ARG A 10 42.42 -5.57 20.21
CA ARG A 10 41.09 -5.77 19.59
C ARG A 10 39.92 -5.25 20.45
N HIS A 11 40.15 -4.19 21.23
CA HIS A 11 39.15 -3.61 22.14
C HIS A 11 38.96 -2.08 21.98
N ILE A 12 39.17 -1.56 20.77
CA ILE A 12 39.07 -0.12 20.44
C ILE A 12 38.48 -0.12 19.02
N ASP A 13 37.20 0.08 18.70
CA ASP A 13 36.23 1.12 19.03
C ASP A 13 34.79 0.61 18.77
N GLN A 14 34.47 -0.61 19.23
CA GLN A 14 33.18 -1.26 18.95
C GLN A 14 31.94 -0.37 19.24
N PRO A 15 31.86 0.40 20.34
CA PRO A 15 30.68 1.24 20.59
C PRO A 15 30.54 2.41 19.61
N ARG A 16 31.65 2.98 19.11
CA ARG A 16 31.60 4.06 18.12
C ARG A 16 31.17 3.54 16.75
N ILE A 17 31.66 2.36 16.36
CA ILE A 17 31.26 1.70 15.12
C ILE A 17 29.75 1.42 15.13
N VAL A 18 29.23 0.88 16.24
CA VAL A 18 27.79 0.63 16.41
C VAL A 18 26.99 1.92 16.32
N LEU A 19 27.45 3.01 16.96
CA LEU A 19 26.79 4.31 16.90
C LEU A 19 26.72 4.86 15.47
N HIS A 20 27.83 4.80 14.73
CA HIS A 20 27.86 5.23 13.32
C HIS A 20 26.93 4.39 12.43
N LEU A 21 26.85 3.09 12.68
CA LEU A 21 25.94 2.18 11.97
C LEU A 21 24.48 2.54 12.26
N LEU A 22 24.15 2.87 13.51
CA LEU A 22 22.81 3.27 13.94
C LEU A 22 22.39 4.59 13.28
N VAL A 23 23.30 5.59 13.25
CA VAL A 23 23.06 6.87 12.58
C VAL A 23 22.84 6.68 11.08
N ALA A 24 23.64 5.83 10.43
CA ALA A 24 23.47 5.53 9.01
C ALA A 24 22.10 4.89 8.73
N VAL A 25 21.69 3.89 9.52
CA VAL A 25 20.39 3.21 9.36
C VAL A 25 19.23 4.19 9.52
N VAL A 26 19.27 5.06 10.54
CA VAL A 26 18.22 6.08 10.76
C VAL A 26 18.16 7.07 9.61
N PHE A 27 19.32 7.51 9.10
CA PHE A 27 19.38 8.45 7.98
C PHE A 27 18.85 7.85 6.67
N PHE A 28 19.25 6.62 6.34
CA PHE A 28 18.74 5.93 5.15
C PHE A 28 17.26 5.55 5.29
N GLY A 29 16.80 5.16 6.49
CA GLY A 29 15.38 4.91 6.76
C GLY A 29 14.53 6.15 6.52
N ALA A 30 14.95 7.31 7.03
CA ALA A 30 14.26 8.58 6.82
C ALA A 30 14.22 9.00 5.33
N LEU A 31 15.28 8.73 4.57
CA LEU A 31 15.29 8.98 3.12
C LEU A 31 14.32 8.09 2.36
N LEU A 32 14.18 6.82 2.77
CA LEU A 32 13.25 5.87 2.13
C LEU A 32 11.79 6.20 2.44
N GLU A 33 11.48 6.70 3.64
CA GLU A 33 10.14 7.16 3.99
C GLU A 33 9.74 8.45 3.25
N PHE A 34 10.70 9.29 2.87
CA PHE A 34 10.42 10.53 2.14
C PHE A 34 9.89 10.29 0.72
N ASP A 35 10.16 9.12 0.14
CA ASP A 35 9.69 8.72 -1.19
C ASP A 35 8.57 7.68 -1.13
N MET A 36 7.87 7.58 0.00
CA MET A 36 6.61 6.85 0.03
C MET A 36 5.52 7.81 -0.47
N PRO A 37 5.04 7.69 -1.73
CA PRO A 37 3.92 8.49 -2.18
C PRO A 37 2.76 8.21 -1.24
N GLN A 38 2.38 9.22 -0.46
CA GLN A 38 1.20 9.22 0.39
C GLN A 38 0.06 8.60 -0.45
N PRO A 39 -0.60 7.52 0.03
CA PRO A 39 -1.54 6.78 -0.79
C PRO A 39 -2.60 7.77 -1.25
N THR A 40 -2.48 8.19 -2.51
CA THR A 40 -3.40 9.15 -3.10
C THR A 40 -4.72 8.43 -3.10
N ASP A 41 -5.70 8.95 -2.36
CA ASP A 41 -7.00 8.34 -2.19
C ASP A 41 -7.51 7.85 -3.53
N LYS A 42 -7.40 6.53 -3.75
CA LYS A 42 -7.95 5.93 -4.95
C LYS A 42 -9.44 6.24 -4.90
N PRO A 43 -10.05 6.71 -6.00
CA PRO A 43 -11.49 6.87 -6.02
C PRO A 43 -12.09 5.55 -5.58
N VAL A 44 -12.76 5.57 -4.41
CA VAL A 44 -13.55 4.45 -3.94
C VAL A 44 -14.67 4.32 -4.97
N PHE A 45 -14.64 3.24 -5.72
CA PHE A 45 -15.71 2.90 -6.65
C PHE A 45 -16.58 1.86 -5.94
N ASP A 46 -17.80 2.24 -5.63
CA ASP A 46 -18.79 1.30 -5.12
C ASP A 46 -19.53 0.67 -6.29
N LEU A 47 -19.64 -0.67 -6.25
CA LEU A 47 -20.43 -1.43 -7.19
C LEU A 47 -21.89 -1.38 -6.74
N ALA A 48 -22.75 -0.67 -7.47
CA ALA A 48 -24.18 -0.70 -7.24
C ALA A 48 -24.88 -1.48 -8.37
N CYS A 49 -25.76 -2.41 -7.99
CA CYS A 49 -26.49 -3.27 -8.92
C CYS A 49 -28.01 -3.05 -8.80
N PRO A 50 -28.56 -1.92 -9.29
CA PRO A 50 -29.99 -1.70 -9.28
C PRO A 50 -30.72 -2.69 -10.20
N ILE A 51 -31.95 -3.03 -9.82
CA ILE A 51 -32.89 -3.72 -10.68
C ILE A 51 -33.50 -2.69 -11.62
N ILE A 52 -33.24 -2.82 -12.92
CA ILE A 52 -33.78 -1.97 -13.97
C ILE A 52 -34.94 -2.71 -14.62
N GLN A 53 -36.10 -2.09 -14.71
CA GLN A 53 -37.19 -2.65 -15.51
C GLN A 53 -36.98 -2.31 -16.97
N SER A 54 -36.66 -3.32 -17.78
CA SER A 54 -36.64 -3.22 -19.24
C SER A 54 -37.98 -3.62 -19.79
N LYS A 55 -38.46 -2.94 -20.82
CA LYS A 55 -39.67 -3.37 -21.53
C LYS A 55 -39.28 -4.35 -22.63
N ALA A 56 -39.99 -5.47 -22.69
CA ALA A 56 -39.91 -6.43 -23.78
C ALA A 56 -41.25 -6.41 -24.53
N THR A 57 -41.20 -6.62 -25.84
CA THR A 57 -42.39 -6.72 -26.68
C THR A 57 -42.38 -8.07 -27.36
N ASP A 58 -43.45 -8.82 -27.18
CA ASP A 58 -43.72 -10.04 -27.93
C ASP A 58 -45.06 -9.90 -28.68
N GLU A 59 -45.48 -10.98 -29.31
CA GLU A 59 -46.77 -11.10 -30.01
C GLU A 59 -48.01 -11.00 -29.09
N SER A 60 -47.81 -10.96 -27.76
CA SER A 60 -48.85 -10.77 -26.74
C SER A 60 -48.95 -9.33 -26.21
N GLY A 61 -47.97 -8.46 -26.49
CA GLY A 61 -47.96 -7.04 -26.10
C GLY A 61 -46.65 -6.58 -25.45
N GLU A 62 -46.67 -5.41 -24.82
CA GLU A 62 -45.51 -4.85 -24.11
C GLU A 62 -45.59 -5.19 -22.61
N TYR A 63 -44.56 -5.82 -22.06
CA TYR A 63 -44.47 -6.17 -20.64
C TYR A 63 -43.11 -5.79 -20.03
N SER A 64 -43.09 -5.54 -18.72
CA SER A 64 -41.88 -5.18 -17.98
C SER A 64 -41.13 -6.42 -17.50
N VAL A 65 -39.87 -6.56 -17.87
CA VAL A 65 -38.95 -7.60 -17.40
C VAL A 65 -37.90 -6.95 -16.48
N PRO A 66 -37.75 -7.42 -15.23
CA PRO A 66 -36.69 -6.95 -14.36
C PRO A 66 -35.34 -7.50 -14.83
N ALA A 67 -34.37 -6.61 -15.06
CA ALA A 67 -33.00 -6.94 -15.40
C ALA A 67 -32.05 -6.28 -14.39
N GLN A 68 -31.12 -7.05 -13.83
CA GLN A 68 -30.09 -6.51 -12.95
C GLN A 68 -28.93 -6.00 -13.80
N ARG A 69 -28.53 -4.73 -13.63
CA ARG A 69 -27.31 -4.19 -14.23
C ARG A 69 -26.43 -3.60 -13.14
N CYS A 70 -25.14 -3.87 -13.21
CA CYS A 70 -24.16 -3.37 -12.25
C CYS A 70 -23.33 -2.25 -12.87
N PHE A 71 -23.12 -1.18 -12.11
CA PHE A 71 -22.31 -0.05 -12.52
C PHE A 71 -21.37 0.34 -11.38
N TRP A 72 -20.20 0.85 -11.75
CA TRP A 72 -19.24 1.42 -10.83
C TRP A 72 -19.53 2.90 -10.66
N PHE A 73 -19.81 3.35 -9.44
CA PHE A 73 -20.03 4.77 -9.14
C PHE A 73 -18.86 5.30 -8.33
N LYS A 74 -18.40 6.52 -8.66
CA LYS A 74 -17.40 7.21 -7.85
C LYS A 74 -18.09 7.69 -6.57
N THR A 75 -17.72 7.13 -5.43
CA THR A 75 -18.32 7.50 -4.15
C THR A 75 -17.86 8.93 -3.78
N PRO A 76 -18.78 9.90 -3.58
CA PRO A 76 -18.39 11.21 -3.08
C PRO A 76 -17.87 11.03 -1.65
N LYS A 77 -16.68 11.60 -1.35
CA LYS A 77 -16.21 11.68 0.03
C LYS A 77 -17.15 12.61 0.80
N THR A 78 -17.92 12.05 1.73
CA THR A 78 -18.74 12.78 2.71
C THR A 78 -17.88 13.49 3.74
#